data_AF-A0AAV5TVK0-F1
#
_entry.id   AF-A0AAV5TVK0-F1
#
_cell.length_a   1.000
_cell.length_b   1.000
_cell.length_c   1.000
_cell.angle_alpha   90.00
_cell.angle_beta   90.00
_cell.angle_gamma   90.00
#
_symmetry.space_group_name_H-M   'P 1'
#
loop_
_entity.id
_entity.type
_entity.pdbx_description
1 polymer ?
#
loop_
_entity_poly.entity_id
_entity_poly.type
_entity_poly.pdbx_seq_one_letter_code
_entity_poly.pdbx_strand_id
1 'polypeptide(L)'
;LSTIRSQMDIFSLPNVFLRQLMRTLEIRDRLRLRLTCRAFEQLVAEAHAGYFDVAGIYVRQNTVMLPINLAFNIGKTMFNPFEMTDDNANGLLQLRTRFFDGIRIGHVEFEVC
;
A
#
# COMPACT_ATOMS: atom_id res chain seq x y z
N LEU A 1 -4.23 31.64 -33.53
CA LEU A 1 -3.89 30.21 -33.35
C LEU A 1 -4.10 29.87 -31.89
N SER A 2 -5.28 29.34 -31.53
CA SER A 2 -5.56 28.86 -30.17
C SER A 2 -4.97 27.45 -30.03
N THR A 3 -3.90 27.32 -29.25
CA THR A 3 -3.36 26.01 -28.88
C THR A 3 -4.39 25.29 -28.01
N ILE A 4 -5.13 24.35 -28.60
CA ILE A 4 -5.97 23.42 -27.84
C ILE A 4 -5.01 22.60 -26.98
N ARG A 5 -4.88 22.95 -25.70
CA ARG A 5 -4.32 22.04 -24.69
C ARG A 5 -5.34 20.91 -24.57
N SER A 6 -5.18 19.87 -25.37
CA SER A 6 -5.90 18.62 -25.18
C SER A 6 -5.50 18.08 -23.81
N GLN A 7 -6.36 18.31 -22.83
CA GLN A 7 -6.19 17.78 -21.49
C GLN A 7 -6.66 16.33 -21.56
N MET A 8 -5.71 15.40 -21.61
CA MET A 8 -6.02 13.98 -21.62
C MET A 8 -6.41 13.56 -20.20
N ASP A 9 -7.64 13.08 -20.04
CA ASP A 9 -8.06 12.40 -18.83
C ASP A 9 -7.51 10.97 -18.84
N ILE A 10 -6.60 10.65 -17.92
CA ILE A 10 -6.02 9.32 -17.79
C ILE A 10 -7.10 8.25 -17.57
N PHE A 11 -8.20 8.59 -16.90
CA PHE A 11 -9.29 7.65 -16.60
C PHE A 11 -10.17 7.34 -17.82
N SER A 12 -9.98 8.06 -18.93
CA SER A 12 -10.63 7.73 -20.22
C SER A 12 -9.96 6.55 -20.94
N LEU A 13 -8.78 6.10 -20.50
CA LEU A 13 -8.11 4.94 -21.07
C LEU A 13 -8.88 3.65 -20.74
N PRO A 14 -8.93 2.67 -21.67
CA PRO A 14 -9.51 1.37 -21.40
C PRO A 14 -8.89 0.72 -20.16
N ASN A 15 -9.72 0.07 -19.34
CA ASN A 15 -9.30 -0.57 -18.08
C ASN A 15 -8.11 -1.52 -18.22
N VAL A 16 -7.91 -2.15 -19.39
CA VAL A 16 -6.76 -3.02 -19.63
C VAL A 16 -5.43 -2.25 -19.53
N PHE A 17 -5.37 -1.03 -20.07
CA PHE A 17 -4.19 -0.18 -20.01
C PHE A 17 -3.96 0.36 -18.61
N LEU A 18 -5.04 0.76 -17.93
CA LEU A 18 -4.96 1.22 -16.54
C LEU A 18 -4.45 0.12 -15.60
N ARG A 19 -4.91 -1.13 -15.77
CA ARG A 19 -4.39 -2.28 -15.02
C ARG A 19 -2.93 -2.57 -15.35
N GLN A 20 -2.55 -2.48 -16.62
CA GLN A 20 -1.18 -2.70 -17.04
C GLN A 20 -0.24 -1.63 -16.49
N LEU A 21 -0.67 -0.36 -16.47
CA LEU A 21 0.01 0.75 -15.80
C LEU A 21 0.17 0.47 -14.30
N MET A 22 -0.89 0.05 -13.60
CA MET A 22 -0.79 -0.25 -12.17
C MET A 22 0.20 -1.39 -11.86
N ARG A 23 0.37 -2.35 -12.78
CA ARG A 23 1.34 -3.45 -12.63
C ARG A 23 2.79 -3.03 -12.79
N THR A 24 3.08 -1.95 -13.52
CA THR A 24 4.46 -1.44 -13.68
C THR A 24 4.90 -0.59 -12.49
N LEU A 25 3.97 -0.18 -11.64
CA LEU A 25 4.26 0.67 -10.47
C LEU A 25 4.67 -0.16 -9.25
N GLU A 26 5.64 0.36 -8.52
CA GLU A 26 5.96 -0.17 -7.19
C GLU A 26 4.77 -0.01 -6.24
N ILE A 27 4.69 -0.88 -5.23
CA ILE A 27 3.61 -0.83 -4.24
C ILE A 27 3.60 0.53 -3.52
N ARG A 28 4.77 1.12 -3.24
CA ARG A 28 4.87 2.44 -2.62
C ARG A 28 4.18 3.53 -3.45
N ASP A 29 4.37 3.52 -4.76
CA ASP A 29 3.79 4.53 -5.64
C ASP A 29 2.30 4.30 -5.87
N ARG A 30 1.86 3.04 -5.94
CA ARG A 30 0.44 2.69 -5.93
C ARG A 30 -0.27 3.20 -4.68
N LEU A 31 0.36 3.06 -3.52
CA LEU A 31 -0.18 3.57 -2.26
C LEU A 31 -0.27 5.10 -2.23
N ARG A 32 0.75 5.79 -2.77
CA ARG A 32 0.69 7.25 -2.93
C ARG A 32 -0.42 7.67 -3.89
N LEU A 33 -0.59 6.97 -5.00
CA LEU A 33 -1.67 7.24 -5.96
C LEU A 33 -3.05 7.10 -5.32
N ARG A 34 -3.28 6.08 -4.47
CA ARG A 34 -4.56 5.95 -3.74
C ARG A 34 -4.93 7.17 -2.91
N LEU A 35 -3.94 7.91 -2.40
CA LEU A 35 -4.18 9.08 -1.56
C LEU A 35 -4.48 10.36 -2.37
N THR A 36 -4.35 10.33 -3.69
CA THR A 36 -4.52 11.53 -4.53
C THR A 36 -5.99 11.88 -4.80
N CYS A 37 -6.82 10.90 -5.17
CA CYS A 37 -8.26 11.09 -5.39
C CYS A 37 -9.01 9.76 -5.38
N ARG A 38 -10.35 9.82 -5.28
CA ARG A 38 -11.22 8.64 -5.27
C ARG A 38 -11.08 7.77 -6.53
N ALA A 39 -10.83 8.37 -7.69
CA ALA A 39 -10.66 7.63 -8.94
C ALA A 39 -9.38 6.79 -8.93
N PHE A 40 -8.27 7.32 -8.41
CA PHE A 40 -7.05 6.53 -8.22
C PHE A 40 -7.18 5.50 -7.10
N GLU A 41 -7.89 5.83 -6.02
CA GLU A 41 -8.20 4.88 -4.94
C GLU A 41 -8.89 3.63 -5.51
N GLN A 42 -9.94 3.84 -6.30
CA GLN A 42 -10.71 2.77 -6.94
C GLN A 42 -9.87 2.02 -7.98
N LEU A 43 -9.12 2.73 -8.82
CA LEU A 43 -8.26 2.12 -9.83
C LEU A 43 -7.23 1.17 -9.21
N VAL A 44 -6.55 1.59 -8.13
CA VAL A 44 -5.54 0.76 -7.48
C VAL A 44 -6.18 -0.44 -6.77
N ALA A 45 -7.37 -0.28 -6.19
CA ALA A 45 -8.11 -1.38 -5.57
C ALA A 45 -8.54 -2.44 -6.60
N GLU A 46 -9.07 -2.01 -7.74
CA GLU A 46 -9.54 -2.89 -8.81
C GLU A 46 -8.41 -3.55 -9.62
N ALA A 47 -7.21 -2.97 -9.61
CA ALA A 47 -6.09 -3.46 -10.42
C ALA A 47 -5.46 -4.76 -9.91
N HIS A 48 -5.97 -5.36 -8.83
CA HIS A 48 -5.29 -6.34 -7.98
C HIS A 48 -3.94 -5.79 -7.52
N ALA A 49 -3.84 -5.47 -6.23
CA ALA A 49 -2.60 -4.97 -5.65
C ALA A 49 -1.43 -6.00 -5.72
N GLY A 50 -1.71 -7.22 -6.20
CA GLY A 50 -0.73 -8.19 -6.68
C GLY A 50 -0.63 -9.41 -5.77
N TYR A 51 0.14 -10.40 -6.21
CA TYR A 51 0.64 -11.47 -5.34
C TYR A 51 2.02 -11.07 -4.83
N PHE A 52 2.22 -11.15 -3.52
CA PHE A 52 3.53 -11.01 -2.89
C PHE A 52 3.90 -12.34 -2.26
N ASP A 53 5.10 -12.82 -2.54
CA ASP A 53 5.52 -14.15 -2.07
C ASP A 53 5.72 -14.16 -0.55
N VAL A 54 6.28 -13.07 -0.02
CA VAL A 54 6.56 -12.91 1.41
C VAL A 54 6.09 -11.53 1.89
N ALA A 55 5.45 -11.53 3.05
CA ALA A 55 5.26 -10.36 3.90
C ALA A 55 5.72 -10.68 5.32
N GLY A 56 6.14 -9.68 6.06
CA GLY A 56 6.68 -9.83 7.40
C GLY A 56 6.16 -8.73 8.30
N ILE A 57 5.82 -9.11 9.53
CA ILE A 57 5.46 -8.18 10.60
C ILE A 57 6.49 -8.36 11.71
N TYR A 58 7.20 -7.28 12.02
CA TYR A 58 8.27 -7.25 12.99
C TYR A 58 7.83 -6.40 14.18
N VAL A 59 7.81 -7.00 15.35
CA VAL A 59 7.56 -6.31 16.61
C VAL A 59 8.89 -6.17 17.32
N ARG A 60 9.40 -4.94 17.44
CA ARG A 60 10.63 -4.69 18.18
C ARG A 60 10.30 -4.32 19.62
N GLN A 61 10.60 -5.22 20.56
CA GLN A 61 10.52 -4.98 22.00
C GLN A 61 11.85 -4.39 22.47
N ASN A 62 11.89 -3.08 22.71
CA ASN A 62 13.06 -2.51 23.39
C ASN A 62 13.07 -2.98 24.85
N THR A 63 14.15 -3.62 25.28
CA THR A 63 14.39 -4.14 26.64
C THR A 63 14.49 -3.06 27.72
N VAL A 64 14.33 -1.78 27.37
CA VAL A 64 14.39 -0.62 28.28
C VAL A 64 13.17 0.26 28.02
N MET A 65 12.12 0.14 28.85
CA MET A 65 10.89 0.99 28.96
C MET A 65 10.54 1.92 27.78
N LEU A 66 10.65 1.45 26.54
CA LEU A 66 10.38 2.22 25.34
C LEU A 66 9.24 1.54 24.59
N PRO A 67 8.47 2.32 23.82
CA PRO A 67 7.30 1.80 23.13
C PRO A 67 7.61 0.65 22.18
N ILE A 68 6.65 -0.27 22.09
CA ILE A 68 6.66 -1.37 21.13
C ILE A 68 6.58 -0.74 19.73
N ASN A 69 7.60 -0.98 18.90
CA ASN A 69 7.61 -0.51 17.53
C ASN A 69 7.14 -1.62 16.60
N LEU A 70 6.08 -1.36 15.84
CA LEU A 70 5.64 -2.24 14.76
C LEU A 70 6.26 -1.78 13.45
N ALA A 71 6.97 -2.68 12.78
CA ALA A 71 7.36 -2.53 11.39
C ALA A 71 6.74 -3.65 10.57
N PHE A 72 6.52 -3.41 9.28
CA PHE A 72 6.10 -4.46 8.37
C PHE A 72 6.74 -4.27 7.00
N ASN A 73 6.85 -5.35 6.25
CA ASN A 73 7.26 -5.32 4.85
C ASN A 73 6.27 -6.11 3.99
N ILE A 74 6.16 -5.71 2.73
CA ILE A 74 5.40 -6.42 1.70
C ILE A 74 6.33 -6.57 0.49
N GLY A 75 6.75 -7.81 0.20
CA GLY A 75 7.82 -8.06 -0.75
C GLY A 75 9.11 -7.33 -0.36
N LYS A 76 9.63 -6.49 -1.25
CA LYS A 76 10.86 -5.71 -1.01
C LYS A 76 10.64 -4.36 -0.32
N THR A 77 9.39 -3.98 -0.07
CA THR A 77 9.06 -2.66 0.51
C THR A 77 8.94 -2.75 2.02
N MET A 78 9.84 -2.08 2.74
CA MET A 78 9.80 -1.92 4.18
C MET A 78 9.04 -0.64 4.55
N PHE A 79 8.12 -0.74 5.50
CA PHE A 79 7.40 0.39 6.06
C PHE A 79 8.11 0.86 7.33
N ASN A 80 8.14 2.17 7.54
CA ASN A 80 8.79 2.74 8.71
C ASN A 80 8.16 2.19 10.00
N PRO A 81 8.97 1.83 11.00
CA PRO A 81 8.44 1.44 12.29
C PRO A 81 7.60 2.56 12.90
N PHE A 82 6.50 2.21 13.56
CA PHE A 82 5.70 3.16 14.33
C PHE A 82 5.34 2.56 15.69
N GLU A 83 5.16 3.45 16.66
CA GLU A 83 4.80 3.08 18.03
C GLU A 83 3.38 2.51 18.10
N MET A 84 3.20 1.38 18.76
CA MET A 84 1.87 0.80 19.00
C MET A 84 1.19 1.50 20.18
N THR A 85 0.43 2.56 19.87
CA THR A 85 -0.57 3.15 20.77
C THR A 85 -1.97 2.66 20.41
N ASP A 86 -2.96 2.83 21.30
CA ASP A 86 -4.37 2.51 21.00
C ASP A 86 -4.90 3.28 19.77
N ASP A 87 -4.48 4.54 19.60
CA ASP A 87 -4.80 5.34 18.42
C ASP A 87 -4.18 4.76 17.13
N ASN A 88 -2.94 4.26 17.22
CA ASN A 88 -2.23 3.68 16.08
C ASN A 88 -2.73 2.25 15.74
N ALA A 89 -3.31 1.54 16.71
CA ALA A 89 -3.95 0.24 16.48
C ALA A 89 -5.18 0.35 15.55
N ASN A 90 -5.98 1.40 15.72
CA ASN A 90 -7.06 1.71 14.78
C ASN A 90 -6.52 2.10 13.39
N GLY A 91 -5.40 2.82 13.34
CA GLY A 91 -4.68 3.10 12.11
C GLY A 91 -4.27 1.83 11.36
N LEU A 92 -3.81 0.80 12.09
CA LEU A 92 -3.49 -0.53 11.56
C LEU A 92 -4.70 -1.27 10.99
N LEU A 93 -5.83 -1.22 11.68
CA LEU A 93 -7.06 -1.84 11.21
C LEU A 93 -7.57 -1.16 9.93
N GLN A 94 -7.43 0.17 9.83
CA GLN A 94 -7.73 0.91 8.60
C GLN A 94 -6.71 0.64 7.50
N LEU A 95 -5.42 0.49 7.84
CA LEU A 95 -4.40 0.00 6.91
C LEU A 95 -4.78 -1.37 6.40
N ARG A 96 -5.31 -2.28 7.23
CA ARG A 96 -5.70 -3.62 6.79
C ARG A 96 -6.76 -3.59 5.70
N THR A 97 -7.87 -2.89 5.94
CA THR A 97 -8.97 -2.78 4.98
C THR A 97 -8.56 -2.06 3.70
N ARG A 98 -7.63 -1.10 3.79
CA ARG A 98 -7.14 -0.42 2.60
C ARG A 98 -6.10 -1.24 1.86
N PHE A 99 -5.10 -1.79 2.53
CA PHE A 99 -3.94 -2.42 1.91
C PHE A 99 -4.24 -3.81 1.39
N PHE A 100 -4.93 -4.66 2.15
CA PHE A 100 -4.99 -6.09 1.84
C PHE A 100 -6.18 -6.49 0.97
N ASP A 101 -7.09 -5.57 0.65
CA ASP A 101 -8.17 -5.89 -0.28
C ASP A 101 -7.60 -6.09 -1.69
N GLY A 102 -7.63 -7.33 -2.15
CA GLY A 102 -7.08 -7.75 -3.44
C GLY A 102 -5.57 -8.01 -3.46
N ILE A 103 -4.88 -8.03 -2.31
CA ILE A 103 -3.51 -8.56 -2.20
C ILE A 103 -3.59 -10.05 -1.82
N ARG A 104 -2.83 -10.88 -2.53
CA ARG A 104 -2.55 -12.26 -2.08
C ARG A 104 -1.13 -12.32 -1.53
N ILE A 105 -0.97 -12.90 -0.35
CA ILE A 105 0.34 -13.12 0.26
C ILE A 105 0.57 -14.63 0.33
N GLY A 106 1.70 -15.11 -0.18
CA GLY A 106 2.08 -16.51 -0.12
C GLY A 106 2.44 -16.95 1.29
N HIS A 107 3.37 -16.23 1.90
CA HIS A 107 3.90 -16.50 3.24
C HIS A 107 3.92 -15.23 4.09
N VAL A 108 3.48 -15.33 5.35
CA VAL A 108 3.55 -14.24 6.32
C VAL A 108 4.42 -14.67 7.49
N GLU A 109 5.50 -13.92 7.72
CA GLU A 109 6.40 -14.12 8.84
C GLU A 109 6.04 -13.17 10.00
N PHE A 110 6.00 -13.72 11.21
CA PHE A 110 5.81 -12.94 12.43
C PHE A 110 7.06 -13.11 13.29
N GLU A 111 7.80 -12.01 13.49
CA GLU A 111 9.00 -12.01 14.30
C GLU A 111 8.86 -10.99 15.44
N VAL A 112 9.15 -11.44 16.66
CA VAL A 112 9.27 -10.58 17.82
C VAL A 112 10.76 -10.48 18.14
N CYS A 113 11.33 -9.30 17.93
CA CYS A 113 12.75 -9.01 18.16
C CYS A 113 12.96 -8.23 19.45
#